data_AF-A0A3C1RQT7-F1
#
_entry.id   AF-A0A3C1RQT7-F1
#
_cell.length_a   1.000
_cell.length_b   1.000
_cell.length_c   1.000
_cell.angle_alpha   90.00
_cell.angle_beta   90.00
_cell.angle_gamma   90.00
#
_symmetry.space_group_name_H-M   'P 1'
#
loop_
_entity.id
_entity.type
_entity.pdbx_description
1 polymer ?
#
loop_
_entity_poly.entity_id
_entity_poly.type
_entity_poly.pdbx_seq_one_letter_code
_entity_poly.pdbx_strand_id
1 'polypeptide(L)'
;MYMSKTLNKNQTVEWNEINWRKAERLTFKLQKRIFRASSRGDVKAVRKLQKTLIRSWSAKCIAVRRVTQDNQGKNTAGVDGVKSLTPKQRINLVGKLKLTNKAKPTRRVDIPKTGSTETRSLGIPTIN
;
A
#
# COMPACT_ATOMS: atom_id res chain seq x y z
N MET A 1 1.87 22.83 1.57
CA MET A 1 1.67 21.36 1.44
C MET A 1 1.84 20.98 -0.04
N TYR A 2 2.99 20.46 -0.46
CA TYR A 2 3.24 20.14 -1.87
C TYR A 2 2.46 18.88 -2.29
N MET A 3 1.41 19.06 -3.09
CA MET A 3 0.67 17.98 -3.74
C MET A 3 1.45 17.46 -4.95
N SER A 4 1.40 16.15 -5.18
CA SER A 4 1.98 15.52 -6.36
C SER A 4 1.30 16.07 -7.63
N LYS A 5 2.07 16.47 -8.65
CA LYS A 5 1.54 16.90 -9.96
C LYS A 5 0.71 15.83 -10.69
N THR A 6 0.65 14.60 -10.15
CA THR A 6 -0.14 13.47 -10.68
C THR A 6 -1.47 13.27 -9.95
N LEU A 7 -1.72 13.96 -8.84
CA LEU A 7 -2.99 13.91 -8.12
C LEU A 7 -3.86 15.04 -8.65
N ASN A 8 -4.77 14.71 -9.56
CA ASN A 8 -5.77 15.66 -10.02
C ASN A 8 -6.72 15.96 -8.84
N LYS A 9 -6.97 17.24 -8.55
CA LYS A 9 -7.72 17.70 -7.36
C LYS A 9 -9.15 17.13 -7.31
N ASN A 10 -9.64 16.64 -8.45
CA ASN A 10 -11.02 16.20 -8.70
C ASN A 10 -11.15 14.68 -8.99
N GLN A 11 -10.20 13.83 -8.57
CA GLN A 11 -10.43 12.37 -8.62
C GLN A 11 -11.35 11.94 -7.46
N THR A 12 -12.63 12.31 -7.57
CA THR A 12 -13.73 11.83 -6.71
C THR A 12 -14.34 10.56 -7.33
N VAL A 13 -13.50 9.57 -7.62
CA VAL A 13 -14.03 8.26 -8.03
C VAL A 13 -14.41 7.54 -6.75
N GLU A 14 -15.68 7.14 -6.63
CA GLU A 14 -16.11 6.32 -5.51
C GLU A 14 -15.30 5.01 -5.49
N TRP A 15 -14.97 4.50 -4.32
CA TRP A 15 -14.07 3.34 -4.18
C TRP A 15 -14.52 2.13 -5.02
N ASN A 16 -15.83 1.96 -5.16
CA ASN A 16 -16.46 0.87 -5.89
C ASN A 16 -16.45 1.08 -7.42
N GLU A 17 -16.24 2.31 -7.89
CA GLU A 17 -16.20 2.68 -9.32
C GLU A 17 -14.78 2.66 -9.90
N ILE A 18 -13.77 2.40 -9.06
CA ILE A 18 -12.38 2.31 -9.51
C ILE A 18 -12.25 1.18 -10.52
N ASN A 19 -11.80 1.50 -11.73
CA ASN A 19 -11.41 0.50 -12.71
C ASN A 19 -10.09 -0.18 -12.31
N TRP A 20 -10.21 -1.24 -11.52
CA TRP A 20 -9.09 -1.99 -10.94
C TRP A 20 -8.15 -2.55 -12.01
N ARG A 21 -8.70 -3.11 -13.09
CA ARG A 21 -7.92 -3.66 -14.20
C ARG A 21 -7.01 -2.60 -14.85
N LYS A 22 -7.53 -1.37 -15.01
CA LYS A 22 -6.74 -0.24 -15.52
C LYS A 22 -5.67 0.18 -14.52
N ALA A 23 -6.00 0.28 -13.24
CA ALA A 23 -5.04 0.64 -12.19
C ALA A 23 -3.88 -0.38 -12.10
N GLU A 24 -4.20 -1.68 -12.14
CA GLU A 24 -3.23 -2.77 -12.14
C GLU A 24 -2.34 -2.73 -13.37
N ARG A 25 -2.92 -2.58 -14.57
CA ARG A 25 -2.15 -2.48 -15.82
C ARG A 25 -1.16 -1.31 -15.79
N LEU A 26 -1.58 -0.14 -15.31
CA LEU A 26 -0.70 1.03 -15.20
C LEU A 26 0.45 0.80 -14.21
N THR A 27 0.13 0.21 -13.05
CA THR A 27 1.11 -0.12 -12.00
C THR A 27 2.12 -1.14 -12.50
N PHE A 28 1.65 -2.20 -13.17
CA PHE A 28 2.48 -3.25 -13.74
C PHE A 28 3.42 -2.74 -14.85
N LYS A 29 2.95 -1.82 -15.70
CA LYS A 29 3.80 -1.16 -16.70
C LYS A 29 4.95 -0.39 -16.04
N LEU A 30 4.69 0.34 -14.94
CA LEU A 30 5.74 1.03 -14.18
C LEU A 30 6.72 0.04 -13.54
N GLN A 31 6.23 -1.04 -12.93
CA GLN A 31 7.06 -2.10 -12.35
C GLN A 31 7.97 -2.75 -13.40
N LYS A 32 7.45 -3.07 -14.60
CA LYS A 32 8.25 -3.57 -15.73
C LYS A 32 9.34 -2.60 -16.16
N ARG A 33 9.07 -1.29 -16.16
CA ARG A 33 10.08 -0.27 -16.47
C ARG A 33 11.17 -0.21 -15.41
N ILE A 34 10.81 -0.34 -14.13
CA ILE A 34 11.78 -0.43 -13.02
C ILE A 34 12.67 -1.66 -13.22
N PHE A 35 12.08 -2.83 -13.49
CA PHE A 35 12.81 -4.06 -13.76
C PHE A 35 13.80 -3.88 -14.92
N ARG A 36 13.32 -3.41 -16.08
CA ARG A 36 14.18 -3.16 -17.26
C ARG A 36 15.29 -2.14 -17.00
N ALA A 37 15.06 -1.12 -16.18
CA ALA A 37 16.10 -0.16 -15.81
C ALA A 37 17.15 -0.81 -14.90
N SER A 38 16.71 -1.61 -13.92
CA SER A 38 17.56 -2.38 -13.02
C SER A 38 18.45 -3.37 -13.78
N SER A 39 17.89 -4.11 -14.74
CA SER A 39 18.65 -5.09 -15.55
C SER A 39 19.76 -4.45 -16.39
N ARG A 40 19.66 -3.14 -16.71
CA ARG A 40 20.72 -2.39 -17.41
C ARG A 40 21.68 -1.65 -16.47
N GLY A 41 21.54 -1.80 -15.15
CA GLY A 41 22.35 -1.07 -14.17
C GLY A 41 22.04 0.42 -14.05
N ASP A 42 20.94 0.93 -14.63
CA ASP A 42 20.60 2.35 -14.58
C ASP A 42 19.93 2.72 -13.25
N VAL A 43 20.75 2.88 -12.21
CA VAL A 43 20.32 3.20 -10.85
C VAL A 43 19.58 4.55 -10.78
N LYS A 44 19.97 5.53 -11.61
CA LYS A 44 19.31 6.85 -11.65
C LYS A 44 17.88 6.71 -12.16
N ALA A 45 17.66 5.97 -13.24
CA ALA A 45 16.32 5.70 -13.77
C ALA A 45 15.48 4.86 -12.80
N VAL A 46 16.05 3.84 -12.15
CA VAL A 46 15.36 3.03 -11.13
C VAL A 46 14.80 3.94 -10.03
N ARG A 47 15.64 4.79 -9.42
CA ARG A 47 15.22 5.71 -8.36
C ARG A 47 14.12 6.68 -8.81
N LYS A 48 14.23 7.21 -10.04
CA LYS A 48 13.21 8.09 -10.63
C LYS A 48 11.88 7.36 -10.82
N LEU A 49 11.89 6.14 -11.35
CA LEU A 49 10.69 5.34 -11.59
C LEU A 49 10.04 4.85 -10.29
N GLN A 50 10.83 4.45 -9.28
CA GLN A 50 10.32 4.13 -7.94
C GLN A 50 9.62 5.34 -7.31
N LYS A 51 10.22 6.53 -7.39
CA LYS A 51 9.60 7.80 -6.93
C LYS A 51 8.28 8.10 -7.65
N THR A 52 8.17 7.77 -8.93
CA THR A 52 6.93 7.87 -9.71
C THR A 52 5.90 6.85 -9.25
N LEU A 53 6.29 5.59 -9.05
CA LEU A 53 5.41 4.52 -8.58
C LEU A 53 4.79 4.86 -7.21
N ILE A 54 5.61 5.30 -6.25
CA ILE A 54 5.18 5.71 -4.91
C ILE A 54 4.16 6.87 -4.94
N ARG A 55 4.29 7.79 -5.92
CA ARG A 55 3.40 8.94 -6.08
C ARG A 55 2.15 8.63 -6.91
N SER A 56 2.12 7.49 -7.61
CA SER A 56 1.01 7.11 -8.48
C SER A 56 -0.25 6.83 -7.68
N TRP A 57 -1.35 7.49 -8.04
CA TRP A 57 -2.65 7.26 -7.43
C TRP A 57 -3.09 5.79 -7.60
N SER A 58 -2.95 5.23 -8.81
CA SER A 58 -3.30 3.83 -9.08
C SER A 58 -2.54 2.84 -8.21
N ALA A 59 -1.23 3.08 -7.99
CA ALA A 59 -0.42 2.20 -7.16
C ALA A 59 -0.85 2.28 -5.68
N LYS A 60 -1.18 3.48 -5.19
CA LYS A 60 -1.72 3.67 -3.84
C LYS A 60 -3.08 3.01 -3.66
N CYS A 61 -3.99 3.10 -4.64
CA CYS A 61 -5.27 2.41 -4.61
C CYS A 61 -5.10 0.90 -4.46
N ILE A 62 -4.22 0.29 -5.26
CA ILE A 62 -3.94 -1.15 -5.18
C ILE A 62 -3.35 -1.51 -3.82
N ALA A 63 -2.41 -0.72 -3.31
CA ALA A 63 -1.83 -0.95 -1.98
C ALA A 63 -2.89 -0.90 -0.87
N VAL A 64 -3.75 0.12 -0.88
CA VAL A 64 -4.83 0.26 0.11
C VAL A 64 -5.84 -0.88 -0.03
N ARG A 65 -6.22 -1.27 -1.24
CA ARG A 65 -7.12 -2.40 -1.47
C ARG A 65 -6.52 -3.69 -0.92
N ARG A 66 -5.25 -3.96 -1.23
CA ARG A 66 -4.56 -5.17 -0.78
C ARG A 66 -4.57 -5.28 0.75
N VAL A 67 -4.21 -4.20 1.44
CA VAL A 67 -4.14 -4.16 2.92
C VAL A 67 -5.53 -4.24 3.55
N THR A 68 -6.52 -3.54 3.01
CA THR A 68 -7.82 -3.35 3.68
C THR A 68 -8.93 -4.28 3.22
N GLN A 69 -8.74 -5.02 2.12
CA GLN A 69 -9.77 -5.90 1.54
C GLN A 69 -9.28 -7.29 1.16
N ASP A 70 -8.08 -7.42 0.59
CA ASP A 70 -7.68 -8.69 -0.01
C ASP A 70 -6.82 -9.56 0.93
N ASN A 71 -6.03 -8.95 1.82
CA ASN A 71 -5.15 -9.67 2.74
C ASN A 71 -5.93 -10.49 3.78
N GLN A 72 -5.42 -11.67 4.13
CA GLN A 72 -6.01 -12.54 5.16
C GLN A 72 -6.10 -11.86 6.53
N GLY A 73 -5.06 -11.12 6.91
CA GLY A 73 -4.98 -10.39 8.19
C GLY A 73 -5.74 -9.06 8.21
N LYS A 74 -6.55 -8.72 7.20
CA LYS A 74 -7.24 -7.42 7.10
C LYS A 74 -8.10 -7.08 8.31
N ASN A 75 -8.65 -8.07 9.00
CA ASN A 75 -9.51 -7.87 10.16
C ASN A 75 -8.73 -7.74 11.49
N THR A 76 -7.41 -7.74 11.45
CA THR A 76 -6.57 -7.72 12.65
C THR A 76 -5.91 -6.36 12.81
N ALA A 77 -6.32 -5.61 13.83
CA ALA A 77 -5.79 -4.28 14.09
C ALA A 77 -4.36 -4.31 14.65
N GLY A 78 -3.57 -3.29 14.32
CA GLY A 78 -2.30 -3.01 15.00
C GLY A 78 -2.52 -2.29 16.33
N VAL A 79 -1.51 -1.56 16.80
CA VAL A 79 -1.61 -0.71 18.01
C VAL A 79 -2.55 0.48 17.82
N ASP A 80 -2.93 0.80 16.59
CA ASP A 80 -3.87 1.87 16.23
C ASP A 80 -5.34 1.47 16.38
N GLY A 81 -5.64 0.18 16.61
CA GLY A 81 -7.01 -0.32 16.74
C GLY A 81 -7.81 -0.34 15.43
N VAL A 82 -7.22 0.02 14.29
CA VAL A 82 -7.91 0.12 12.99
C VAL A 82 -7.82 -1.21 12.24
N LYS A 83 -8.98 -1.75 11.84
CA LYS A 83 -9.08 -3.02 11.07
C LYS A 83 -10.02 -2.96 9.87
N SER A 84 -11.14 -2.22 9.97
CA SER A 84 -12.09 -2.09 8.87
C SER A 84 -12.22 -0.63 8.48
N LEU A 85 -12.18 -0.35 7.18
CA LEU A 85 -12.35 0.98 6.61
C LEU A 85 -13.55 0.99 5.67
N THR A 86 -14.35 2.04 5.77
CA THR A 86 -15.40 2.35 4.77
C THR A 86 -14.78 2.75 3.43
N PRO A 87 -15.51 2.62 2.30
CA PRO A 87 -15.11 3.15 0.99
C PRO A 87 -14.49 4.56 1.04
N LYS A 88 -15.16 5.50 1.72
CA LYS A 88 -14.71 6.88 1.89
C LYS A 88 -13.40 6.98 2.69
N GLN A 89 -13.27 6.20 3.76
CA GLN A 89 -12.01 6.14 4.53
C GLN A 89 -10.85 5.59 3.71
N ARG A 90 -11.10 4.61 2.81
CA ARG A 90 -10.06 4.08 1.92
C ARG A 90 -9.59 5.12 0.90
N ILE A 91 -10.50 5.88 0.27
CA ILE A 91 -10.14 6.98 -0.62
C ILE A 91 -9.32 8.05 0.11
N ASN A 92 -9.74 8.41 1.33
CA ASN A 92 -9.00 9.34 2.16
C ASN A 92 -7.60 8.81 2.51
N LEU A 93 -7.47 7.51 2.80
CA LEU A 93 -6.20 6.85 3.04
C LEU A 93 -5.29 6.90 1.80
N VAL A 94 -5.81 6.66 0.60
CA VAL A 94 -5.05 6.79 -0.67
C VAL A 94 -4.45 8.19 -0.81
N GLY A 95 -5.24 9.24 -0.51
CA GLY A 95 -4.78 10.63 -0.57
C GLY A 95 -3.70 10.95 0.47
N LYS A 96 -3.81 10.38 1.67
CA LYS A 96 -2.88 10.60 2.79
C LYS A 96 -1.63 9.71 2.73
N LEU A 97 -1.68 8.57 2.03
CA LEU A 97 -0.61 7.57 2.00
C LEU A 97 0.68 8.18 1.46
N LYS A 98 1.70 8.26 2.33
CA LYS A 98 3.03 8.81 2.05
C LYS A 98 4.06 7.97 2.80
N LEU A 99 5.22 7.76 2.19
CA LEU A 99 6.37 7.20 2.88
C LEU A 99 6.98 8.28 3.77
N THR A 100 6.89 8.09 5.08
CA THR A 100 7.54 8.90 6.12
C THR A 100 8.73 8.13 6.70
N ASN A 101 9.63 8.82 7.41
CA ASN A 101 10.82 8.18 7.99
C ASN A 101 10.54 7.41 9.29
N LYS A 102 9.37 7.59 9.92
CA LYS A 102 8.99 6.92 11.17
C LYS A 102 7.62 6.26 11.02
N ALA A 103 7.57 4.97 11.36
CA ALA A 103 6.34 4.19 11.46
C ALA A 103 5.95 3.99 12.93
N LYS A 104 4.67 3.72 13.18
CA LYS A 104 4.21 3.32 14.51
C LYS A 104 4.75 1.93 14.88
N PRO A 105 4.90 1.62 16.18
CA PRO A 105 5.31 0.28 16.61
C PRO A 105 4.30 -0.78 16.16
N THR A 106 4.78 -2.01 16.00
CA THR A 106 3.92 -3.16 15.67
C THR A 106 3.30 -3.74 16.94
N ARG A 107 2.09 -4.29 16.83
CA ARG A 107 1.46 -5.04 17.93
C ARG A 107 1.96 -6.47 17.89
N ARG A 108 2.56 -6.95 18.99
CA ARG A 108 3.06 -8.32 19.10
C ARG A 108 1.92 -9.28 19.47
N VAL A 109 1.85 -10.40 18.78
CA VAL A 109 0.92 -11.49 19.04
C VAL A 109 1.66 -12.81 18.84
N ASP A 110 1.56 -13.71 19.80
CA ASP A 110 2.11 -15.06 19.66
C ASP A 110 1.04 -16.00 19.11
N ILE A 111 1.43 -16.78 18.10
CA ILE A 111 0.55 -17.71 17.39
C ILE A 111 1.14 -19.11 17.58
N PRO A 112 0.35 -20.13 17.96
CA PRO A 112 0.87 -21.49 18.09
C PRO A 112 1.40 -22.00 16.74
N LYS A 113 2.51 -22.75 16.78
CA LYS A 113 2.96 -23.52 15.63
C LYS A 113 2.08 -24.77 15.50
N THR A 114 1.69 -25.12 14.28
CA THR A 114 0.90 -26.33 14.04
C THR A 114 1.68 -27.56 14.51
N GLY A 115 1.09 -28.35 15.43
CA GLY A 115 1.67 -29.60 15.92
C GLY A 115 2.81 -29.46 16.95
N SER A 116 3.01 -28.28 17.54
CA SER A 116 4.02 -28.05 18.58
C SER A 116 3.47 -27.19 19.72
N THR A 117 4.06 -27.30 20.92
CA THR A 117 3.80 -26.41 22.06
C THR A 117 4.48 -25.05 21.91
N GLU A 118 5.38 -24.90 20.94
CA GLU A 118 6.06 -23.65 20.65
C GLU A 118 5.14 -22.64 19.96
N THR A 119 5.36 -21.36 20.24
CA THR A 119 4.71 -20.24 19.55
C THR A 119 5.66 -19.59 18.54
N ARG A 120 5.07 -18.90 17.55
CA ARG A 120 5.77 -17.96 16.68
C ARG A 120 5.22 -16.57 16.94
N SER A 121 6.10 -15.62 17.20
CA SER A 121 5.67 -14.22 17.34
C SER A 121 5.40 -13.59 15.98
N LEU A 122 4.31 -12.84 15.90
CA LEU A 122 3.93 -12.01 14.76
C LEU A 122 3.87 -10.54 15.17
N GLY A 123 4.41 -9.66 14.32
CA GLY A 123 4.25 -8.21 14.44
C GLY A 123 3.15 -7.72 13.51
N ILE A 124 2.07 -7.18 14.08
CA ILE A 124 0.92 -6.68 13.32
C ILE A 124 1.07 -5.17 13.15
N PRO A 125 1.26 -4.67 11.91
CA PRO A 125 1.46 -3.26 11.64
C PRO A 125 0.15 -2.46 11.72
N THR A 126 0.28 -1.14 11.63
CA THR A 126 -0.83 -0.19 11.58
C THR A 126 -1.25 0.09 10.13
N ILE A 127 -2.48 0.57 9.94
CA ILE A 127 -3.00 0.93 8.60
C ILE A 127 -2.72 2.42 8.30
N ASN A 128 -2.70 3.27 9.33
CA ASN A 128 -2.65 4.74 9.23
C ASN A 128 -1.34 5.37 9.69
#